data_AF-A0A399SVM0-F1
#
_entry.id   AF-A0A399SVM0-F1
#
_cell.length_a   1.000
_cell.length_b   1.000
_cell.length_c   1.000
_cell.angle_alpha   90.00
_cell.angle_beta   90.00
_cell.angle_gamma   90.00
#
_symmetry.space_group_name_H-M   'P 1'
#
loop_
_entity.id
_entity.type
_entity.pdbx_description
1 polymer ?
#
loop_
_entity_poly.entity_id
_entity_poly.type
_entity_poly.pdbx_seq_one_letter_code
_entity_poly.pdbx_strand_id
1 'polypeptide(L)'
;MLEIAAEVLDALADGRRLAVACVTDVLGSAPRTAGTAMAVDDRGRVIGSISGGCVEGAVVEVAQGVLADGVPVLRSFGVTDDDAFQVGLTCGGRIGVVVVEVAPAGDARSPIPAAVRAALEYARAGRAASLALVLEGPAVGTWIAASGDDAGDTAVGADPARRIRAEL
;
A
#
# COMPACT_ATOMS: atom_id res chain seq x y z
N MET A 1 3.82 2.50 -3.49
CA MET A 1 4.91 2.00 -2.59
C MET A 1 6.31 2.26 -3.16
N LEU A 2 6.50 2.14 -4.48
CA LEU A 2 7.80 2.33 -5.12
C LEU A 2 8.37 3.76 -4.96
N GLU A 3 7.50 4.76 -4.91
CA GLU A 3 7.81 6.18 -4.73
C GLU A 3 8.35 6.53 -3.33
N ILE A 4 8.13 5.66 -2.34
CA ILE A 4 8.66 5.76 -0.98
C ILE A 4 9.68 4.65 -0.69
N ALA A 5 10.24 4.02 -1.72
CA ALA A 5 11.06 2.81 -1.58
C ALA A 5 12.32 3.03 -0.73
N ALA A 6 12.96 4.19 -0.85
CA ALA A 6 14.18 4.49 -0.09
C ALA A 6 13.90 4.49 1.41
N GLU A 7 12.89 5.25 1.84
CA GLU A 7 12.52 5.40 3.25
C GLU A 7 11.93 4.12 3.84
N VAL A 8 11.18 3.36 3.03
CA VAL A 8 10.69 2.02 3.43
C VAL A 8 11.87 1.08 3.67
N LEU A 9 12.83 1.01 2.75
CA LEU A 9 14.01 0.14 2.90
C LEU A 9 14.86 0.55 4.11
N ASP A 10 15.05 1.85 4.33
CA ASP A 10 15.79 2.35 5.49
C ASP A 10 15.09 1.97 6.81
N ALA A 11 13.77 2.08 6.88
CA ALA A 11 13.02 1.67 8.06
C ALA A 11 13.09 0.16 8.33
N LEU A 12 12.98 -0.66 7.28
CA LEU A 12 13.14 -2.11 7.41
C LEU A 12 14.56 -2.50 7.82
N ALA A 13 15.59 -1.79 7.33
CA ALA A 13 16.98 -1.99 7.73
C ALA A 13 17.23 -1.64 9.21
N ASP A 14 16.50 -0.66 9.75
CA ASP A 14 16.51 -0.30 11.17
C ASP A 14 15.72 -1.29 12.06
N GLY A 15 15.19 -2.36 11.48
CA GLY A 15 14.39 -3.36 12.21
C GLY A 15 12.97 -2.89 12.53
N ARG A 16 12.49 -1.79 11.92
CA ARG A 16 11.14 -1.25 12.17
C ARG A 16 10.10 -1.98 11.32
N ARG A 17 8.93 -2.19 11.90
CA ARG A 17 7.74 -2.65 11.18
C ARG A 17 6.96 -1.47 10.63
N LEU A 18 6.33 -1.68 9.48
CA LEU A 18 5.58 -0.66 8.74
C LEU A 18 4.16 -1.15 8.48
N ALA A 19 3.16 -0.29 8.64
CA ALA A 19 1.88 -0.44 7.96
C ALA A 19 1.93 0.41 6.69
N VAL A 20 1.83 -0.24 5.54
CA VAL A 20 1.84 0.37 4.22
C VAL A 20 0.40 0.48 3.73
N ALA A 21 -0.07 1.72 3.59
CA ALA A 21 -1.35 2.07 3.00
C ALA A 21 -1.17 2.35 1.50
N CYS A 22 -1.99 1.73 0.65
CA CYS A 22 -1.93 1.86 -0.81
C CYS A 22 -3.33 2.16 -1.36
N VAL A 23 -3.43 3.16 -2.24
CA VAL A 23 -4.69 3.49 -2.92
C VAL A 23 -5.04 2.38 -3.92
N THR A 24 -6.23 1.80 -3.77
CA THR A 24 -6.70 0.67 -4.59
C THR A 24 -7.54 1.08 -5.78
N ASP A 25 -8.34 2.10 -5.59
CA ASP A 25 -9.29 2.60 -6.57
C ASP A 25 -9.66 4.04 -6.23
N VAL A 26 -10.12 4.74 -7.25
CA VAL A 26 -10.44 6.16 -7.18
C VAL A 26 -11.77 6.35 -7.88
N LEU A 27 -12.71 6.97 -7.18
CA LEU A 27 -14.03 7.33 -7.68
C LEU A 27 -14.19 8.84 -7.60
N GLY A 28 -14.65 9.45 -8.69
CA GLY A 28 -14.82 10.90 -8.80
C GLY A 28 -13.49 11.65 -8.90
N SER A 29 -13.48 12.92 -8.48
CA SER A 29 -12.36 13.85 -8.65
C SER A 29 -11.26 13.71 -7.59
N ALA A 30 -11.01 12.51 -7.06
CA ALA A 30 -9.96 12.33 -6.07
C ALA A 30 -8.56 12.58 -6.70
N PRO A 31 -7.65 13.29 -6.03
CA PRO A 31 -6.47 13.89 -6.65
C PRO A 31 -5.33 12.92 -6.98
N ARG A 32 -5.46 11.62 -6.68
CA ARG A 32 -4.34 10.67 -6.64
C ARG A 32 -4.68 9.41 -7.41
N THR A 33 -3.65 8.79 -7.99
CA THR A 33 -3.79 7.57 -8.79
C THR A 33 -3.72 6.33 -7.91
N ALA A 34 -4.38 5.26 -8.35
CA ALA A 34 -4.20 3.93 -7.77
C ALA A 34 -2.70 3.58 -7.74
N GLY A 35 -2.25 2.97 -6.65
CA GLY A 35 -0.84 2.64 -6.40
C GLY A 35 -0.08 3.66 -5.54
N THR A 36 -0.63 4.88 -5.37
CA THR A 36 -0.09 5.87 -4.42
C THR A 36 -0.07 5.26 -3.02
N ALA A 37 1.04 5.40 -2.31
CA ALA A 37 1.23 4.83 -0.99
C ALA A 37 1.75 5.80 0.06
N MET A 38 1.43 5.46 1.30
CA MET A 38 1.94 6.05 2.52
C MET A 38 2.30 4.90 3.47
N ALA A 39 3.28 5.08 4.33
CA ALA A 39 3.60 4.12 5.38
C ALA A 39 3.63 4.79 6.75
N VAL A 40 3.31 4.02 7.80
CA VAL A 40 3.47 4.41 9.20
C VAL A 40 4.32 3.35 9.87
N ASP A 41 5.38 3.75 10.57
CA ASP A 41 6.19 2.79 11.33
C ASP A 41 5.63 2.55 12.74
N ASP A 42 6.14 1.51 13.39
CA ASP A 42 5.82 1.16 14.78
C ASP A 42 6.24 2.20 15.84
N ARG A 43 6.92 3.28 15.42
CA ARG A 43 7.24 4.46 16.24
C ARG A 43 6.34 5.66 15.94
N GLY A 44 5.36 5.50 15.05
CA GLY A 44 4.41 6.54 14.66
C GLY A 44 4.95 7.53 13.63
N ARG A 45 6.11 7.29 13.01
CA ARG A 45 6.62 8.12 11.92
C ARG A 45 5.83 7.83 10.64
N VAL A 46 5.37 8.88 10.00
CA VAL A 46 4.72 8.83 8.69
C VAL A 46 5.75 9.01 7.56
N ILE A 47 5.61 8.21 6.50
CA ILE A 47 6.43 8.23 5.28
C ILE A 47 5.48 8.39 4.08
N GLY A 48 5.74 9.36 3.21
CA GLY A 48 4.90 9.65 2.04
C GLY A 48 3.57 10.32 2.38
N SER A 49 2.64 10.32 1.41
CA SER A 49 1.30 10.89 1.55
C SER A 49 0.34 10.21 0.57
N ILE A 50 -0.89 9.94 1.02
CA ILE A 50 -1.94 9.38 0.15
C ILE A 50 -2.75 10.46 -0.55
N SER A 51 -3.12 11.57 0.10
CA SER A 51 -4.09 12.55 -0.44
C SER A 51 -3.64 14.00 -0.42
N GLY A 52 -2.68 14.36 0.43
CA GLY A 52 -2.24 15.73 0.68
C GLY A 52 -2.88 16.41 1.90
N GLY A 53 -3.61 15.70 2.77
CA GLY A 53 -3.93 16.19 4.12
C GLY A 53 -5.29 15.81 4.70
N CYS A 54 -6.31 15.51 3.88
CA CYS A 54 -7.67 15.34 4.39
C CYS A 54 -7.93 13.98 5.07
N VAL A 55 -7.30 12.90 4.61
CA VAL A 55 -7.60 11.53 5.09
C VAL A 55 -6.43 10.87 5.81
N GLU A 56 -5.27 11.52 5.84
CA GLU A 56 -4.02 11.02 6.42
C GLU A 56 -4.18 10.61 7.89
N GLY A 57 -4.86 11.42 8.71
CA GLY A 57 -5.09 11.10 10.11
C GLY A 57 -5.87 9.80 10.29
N ALA A 58 -6.95 9.62 9.52
CA ALA A 58 -7.76 8.40 9.56
C ALA A 58 -6.99 7.18 9.03
N VAL A 59 -6.13 7.37 8.03
CA VAL A 59 -5.23 6.31 7.56
C VAL A 59 -4.21 5.92 8.63
N VAL A 60 -3.65 6.89 9.38
CA VAL A 60 -2.74 6.62 10.49
C VAL A 60 -3.40 5.77 11.57
N GLU A 61 -4.65 6.07 11.94
CA GLU A 61 -5.41 5.26 12.91
C GLU A 61 -5.58 3.81 12.43
N VAL A 62 -5.93 3.60 11.17
CA VAL A 62 -6.03 2.25 10.59
C VAL A 62 -4.67 1.57 10.58
N ALA A 63 -3.61 2.28 10.21
CA ALA A 63 -2.25 1.77 10.17
C ALA A 63 -1.75 1.32 11.56
N GLN A 64 -2.10 2.06 12.61
CA GLN A 64 -1.81 1.66 14.00
C GLN A 64 -2.56 0.37 14.39
N GLY A 65 -3.81 0.22 13.96
CA GLY A 65 -4.57 -1.02 14.14
C GLY A 65 -3.89 -2.22 13.47
N VAL A 66 -3.54 -2.07 12.18
CA VAL A 66 -2.82 -3.10 11.42
C VAL A 66 -1.47 -3.42 12.07
N LEU A 67 -0.72 -2.43 12.57
CA LEU A 67 0.52 -2.69 13.29
C LEU A 67 0.32 -3.43 14.63
N ALA A 68 -0.86 -3.37 15.23
CA ALA A 68 -1.15 -4.06 16.47
C ALA A 68 -1.43 -5.55 16.21
N ASP A 69 -2.34 -5.86 15.28
CA ASP A 69 -2.83 -7.23 15.07
C ASP A 69 -2.21 -7.94 13.84
N GLY A 70 -1.65 -7.19 12.90
CA GLY A 70 -1.10 -7.68 11.63
C GLY A 70 -2.18 -8.03 10.59
N VAL A 71 -3.44 -7.65 10.82
CA VAL A 71 -4.57 -7.99 9.95
C VAL A 71 -4.71 -6.94 8.85
N PRO A 72 -4.64 -7.31 7.56
CA PRO A 72 -4.89 -6.37 6.46
C PRO A 72 -6.27 -5.74 6.53
N VAL A 73 -6.36 -4.44 6.22
CA VAL A 73 -7.63 -3.69 6.20
C VAL A 73 -7.83 -3.04 4.85
N LEU A 74 -8.99 -3.30 4.22
CA LEU A 74 -9.48 -2.53 3.08
C LEU A 74 -10.52 -1.53 3.58
N ARG A 75 -10.34 -0.25 3.23
CA ARG A 75 -11.23 0.82 3.68
C ARG A 75 -11.40 1.88 2.61
N SER A 76 -12.61 2.40 2.48
CA SER A 76 -12.90 3.55 1.63
C SER A 76 -12.84 4.85 2.44
N PHE A 77 -12.28 5.90 1.85
CA PHE A 77 -12.24 7.25 2.41
C PHE A 77 -12.79 8.23 1.37
N GLY A 78 -13.69 9.14 1.75
CA GLY A 78 -14.31 10.09 0.82
C GLY A 78 -15.62 10.66 1.34
N VAL A 79 -16.10 11.71 0.68
CA VAL A 79 -17.43 12.26 0.96
C VAL A 79 -18.45 11.39 0.22
N THR A 80 -19.36 10.76 0.95
CA THR A 80 -20.63 10.28 0.40
C THR A 80 -21.75 11.10 1.01
N ASP A 81 -22.67 11.56 0.17
CA ASP A 81 -23.83 12.38 0.57
C ASP A 81 -24.73 11.72 1.65
N ASP A 82 -24.49 10.45 2.00
CA ASP A 82 -25.29 9.69 2.98
C ASP A 82 -24.63 9.42 4.34
N ASP A 83 -23.37 9.83 4.58
CA ASP A 83 -22.71 9.63 5.90
C ASP A 83 -22.06 10.92 6.39
N ALA A 84 -22.83 11.72 7.11
CA ALA A 84 -22.41 13.00 7.73
C ALA A 84 -21.31 12.87 8.81
N PHE A 85 -20.62 11.73 8.92
CA PHE A 85 -19.62 11.44 9.93
C PHE A 85 -18.32 10.78 9.41
N GLN A 86 -18.13 10.65 8.09
CA GLN A 86 -16.87 10.13 7.53
C GLN A 86 -15.94 11.28 7.13
N VAL A 87 -14.67 11.21 7.55
CA VAL A 87 -13.62 12.15 7.16
C VAL A 87 -13.50 12.15 5.63
N GLY A 88 -13.93 13.24 5.00
CA GLY A 88 -14.13 13.32 3.56
C GLY A 88 -13.03 14.09 2.82
N LEU A 89 -12.83 13.73 1.55
CA LEU A 89 -12.03 14.53 0.61
C LEU A 89 -12.85 15.73 0.14
N THR A 90 -12.35 16.96 0.35
CA THR A 90 -13.04 18.21 -0.01
C THR A 90 -13.28 18.39 -1.52
N CYS A 91 -12.68 17.54 -2.36
CA CYS A 91 -12.84 17.54 -3.81
C CYS A 91 -14.03 16.70 -4.32
N GLY A 92 -14.82 16.08 -3.43
CA GLY A 92 -16.01 15.29 -3.82
C GLY A 92 -15.70 13.91 -4.40
N GLY A 93 -14.53 13.35 -4.09
CA GLY A 93 -14.12 12.01 -4.51
C GLY A 93 -14.08 11.00 -3.35
N ARG A 94 -13.94 9.72 -3.71
CA ARG A 94 -13.69 8.60 -2.80
C ARG A 94 -12.46 7.83 -3.28
N ILE A 95 -11.66 7.35 -2.35
CA ILE A 95 -10.56 6.43 -2.60
C ILE A 95 -10.77 5.15 -1.81
N GLY A 96 -10.53 4.01 -2.44
CA GLY A 96 -10.24 2.77 -1.73
C GLY A 96 -8.78 2.75 -1.30
N VAL A 97 -8.52 2.28 -0.09
CA VAL A 97 -7.17 2.12 0.46
C VAL A 97 -7.08 0.78 1.15
N VAL A 98 -6.03 0.05 0.85
CA VAL A 98 -5.65 -1.16 1.58
C VAL A 98 -4.45 -0.85 2.47
N VAL A 99 -4.48 -1.32 3.71
CA VAL A 99 -3.41 -1.13 4.70
C VAL A 99 -2.90 -2.50 5.11
N VAL A 100 -1.61 -2.72 4.98
CA VAL A 100 -0.97 -4.03 5.20
C VAL A 100 0.33 -3.87 5.96
N GLU A 101 0.62 -4.81 6.84
CA GLU A 101 1.89 -4.84 7.55
C GLU A 101 3.02 -5.35 6.63
N VAL A 102 4.17 -4.69 6.71
CA VAL A 102 5.44 -5.09 6.09
C VAL A 102 6.53 -4.98 7.15
N ALA A 103 7.25 -6.06 7.38
CA ALA A 103 8.28 -6.16 8.41
C ALA A 103 9.64 -6.58 7.82
N PRO A 104 10.75 -6.39 8.57
CA PRO A 104 12.08 -6.79 8.13
C PRO A 104 12.17 -8.27 7.75
N ALA A 105 13.17 -8.62 6.93
CA ALA A 105 13.43 -10.02 6.60
C ALA A 105 13.74 -10.81 7.87
N GLY A 106 12.99 -11.89 8.11
CA GLY A 106 13.11 -12.73 9.31
C GLY A 106 12.09 -12.43 10.41
N ASP A 107 11.25 -11.41 10.25
CA ASP A 107 10.06 -11.25 11.11
C ASP A 107 9.14 -12.48 10.99
N ALA A 108 8.52 -12.89 12.11
CA ALA A 108 7.72 -14.10 12.18
C ALA A 108 6.30 -13.93 11.63
N ARG A 109 5.79 -12.70 11.55
CA ARG A 109 4.40 -12.43 11.17
C ARG A 109 4.28 -12.00 9.72
N SER A 110 5.03 -10.98 9.31
CA SER A 110 4.84 -10.36 7.99
C SER A 110 6.16 -9.91 7.36
N PRO A 111 7.14 -10.83 7.19
CA PRO A 111 8.42 -10.48 6.60
C PRO A 111 8.22 -10.02 5.15
N ILE A 112 8.95 -8.98 4.74
CA ILE A 112 8.94 -8.53 3.35
C ILE A 112 9.42 -9.67 2.42
N PRO A 113 8.65 -10.03 1.37
CA PRO A 113 9.10 -11.02 0.41
C PRO A 113 10.39 -10.56 -0.29
N ALA A 114 11.35 -11.48 -0.49
CA ALA A 114 12.64 -11.13 -1.08
C ALA A 114 12.52 -10.44 -2.46
N ALA A 115 11.56 -10.88 -3.27
CA ALA A 115 11.28 -10.28 -4.58
C ALA A 115 10.73 -8.85 -4.46
N VAL A 116 9.86 -8.58 -3.48
CA VAL A 116 9.35 -7.23 -3.20
C VAL A 116 10.47 -6.32 -2.74
N ARG A 117 11.33 -6.80 -1.84
CA ARG A 117 12.53 -6.05 -1.41
C ARG A 117 13.43 -5.70 -2.60
N ALA A 118 13.69 -6.65 -3.51
CA ALA A 118 14.48 -6.40 -4.71
C ALA A 118 13.84 -5.34 -5.63
N ALA A 119 12.52 -5.36 -5.80
CA ALA A 119 11.80 -4.34 -6.57
C ALA A 119 11.91 -2.94 -5.94
N LEU A 120 11.83 -2.84 -4.60
CA LEU A 120 12.09 -1.57 -3.90
C LEU A 120 13.54 -1.10 -4.09
N GLU A 121 14.51 -2.02 -4.08
CA GLU A 121 15.92 -1.69 -4.33
C GLU A 121 16.14 -1.16 -5.76
N TYR A 122 15.45 -1.73 -6.75
CA TYR A 122 15.44 -1.19 -8.11
C TYR A 122 14.85 0.22 -8.17
N ALA A 123 13.69 0.45 -7.55
CA ALA A 123 13.08 1.78 -7.50
C ALA A 123 13.99 2.81 -6.80
N ARG A 124 14.60 2.45 -5.67
CA ARG A 124 15.59 3.29 -4.97
C ARG A 124 16.78 3.65 -5.87
N ALA A 125 17.19 2.75 -6.76
CA ALA A 125 18.25 2.98 -7.73
C ALA A 125 17.80 3.73 -9.00
N GLY A 126 16.55 4.21 -9.04
CA GLY A 126 15.98 4.88 -10.22
C GLY A 126 15.74 3.94 -11.42
N ARG A 127 15.61 2.63 -11.17
CA ARG A 127 15.35 1.62 -12.19
C ARG A 127 13.86 1.28 -12.21
N ALA A 128 13.36 0.94 -13.40
CA ALA A 128 11.99 0.46 -13.57
C ALA A 128 11.72 -0.76 -12.67
N ALA A 129 10.61 -0.71 -11.96
CA ALA A 129 10.15 -1.77 -11.08
C ALA A 129 8.62 -1.80 -11.09
N SER A 130 8.05 -2.95 -10.75
CA SER A 130 6.60 -3.09 -10.65
C SER A 130 6.25 -3.98 -9.47
N LEU A 131 5.23 -3.55 -8.72
CA LEU A 131 4.63 -4.30 -7.63
C LEU A 131 3.15 -4.50 -7.91
N ALA A 132 2.61 -5.59 -7.41
CA ALA A 132 1.19 -5.88 -7.31
C ALA A 132 0.84 -6.18 -5.85
N LEU A 133 -0.41 -5.90 -5.48
CA LEU A 133 -0.97 -6.20 -4.17
C LEU A 133 -2.24 -7.03 -4.34
N VAL A 134 -2.34 -8.12 -3.61
CA VAL A 134 -3.53 -8.98 -3.61
C VAL A 134 -4.62 -8.31 -2.77
N LEU A 135 -5.78 -8.07 -3.38
CA LEU A 135 -6.91 -7.37 -2.74
C LEU A 135 -8.09 -8.28 -2.37
N GLU A 136 -8.11 -9.51 -2.87
CA GLU A 136 -9.20 -10.47 -2.66
C GLU A 136 -8.64 -11.89 -2.47
N GLY A 137 -9.41 -12.75 -1.80
CA GLY A 137 -9.05 -14.14 -1.56
C GLY A 137 -8.19 -14.37 -0.30
N PRO A 138 -7.68 -15.60 -0.11
CA PRO A 138 -6.96 -15.99 1.12
C PRO A 138 -5.60 -15.31 1.28
N ALA A 139 -5.07 -14.68 0.23
CA ALA A 139 -3.77 -14.02 0.22
C ALA A 139 -3.87 -12.47 0.26
N VAL A 140 -5.04 -11.92 0.61
CA VAL A 140 -5.24 -10.47 0.78
C VAL A 140 -4.10 -9.84 1.59
N GLY A 141 -3.60 -8.73 1.06
CA GLY A 141 -2.53 -7.95 1.68
C GLY A 141 -1.12 -8.41 1.33
N THR A 142 -0.98 -9.45 0.50
CA THR A 142 0.32 -9.92 0.02
C THR A 142 0.86 -9.04 -1.11
N TRP A 143 2.04 -8.47 -0.92
CA TRP A 143 2.80 -7.81 -1.98
C TRP A 143 3.54 -8.82 -2.85
N ILE A 144 3.51 -8.60 -4.17
CA ILE A 144 4.17 -9.44 -5.16
C ILE A 144 4.98 -8.54 -6.08
N ALA A 145 6.24 -8.89 -6.36
CA ALA A 145 6.99 -8.22 -7.41
C ALA A 145 6.54 -8.73 -8.78
N ALA A 146 6.23 -7.81 -9.69
CA ALA A 146 6.01 -8.16 -11.08
C ALA A 146 7.37 -8.07 -11.80
N SER A 147 7.87 -9.19 -12.30
CA SER A 147 9.08 -9.23 -13.12
C SER A 147 8.79 -8.65 -14.50
N GLY A 148 9.59 -7.65 -14.90
CA GLY A 148 9.61 -7.15 -16.27
C GLY A 148 10.28 -8.19 -17.17
N ASP A 149 9.45 -9.03 -17.81
CA ASP A 149 9.66 -9.63 -19.14
C ASP A 149 8.44 -10.44 -19.60
N ASP A 150 7.46 -10.72 -18.74
CA ASP A 150 6.17 -11.28 -19.15
C ASP A 150 5.10 -10.19 -19.28
N ALA A 151 5.10 -9.54 -20.45
CA ALA A 151 3.87 -8.96 -21.01
C ALA A 151 2.89 -10.05 -21.51
N GLY A 152 3.15 -11.33 -21.22
CA GLY A 152 2.28 -12.46 -21.53
C GLY A 152 2.20 -13.43 -20.36
N ASP A 153 1.02 -13.52 -19.77
CA ASP A 153 0.46 -14.74 -19.18
C ASP A 153 1.39 -15.65 -18.34
N THR A 154 1.87 -15.15 -17.19
CA THR A 154 2.17 -16.05 -16.06
C THR A 154 0.91 -16.20 -15.20
N ALA A 155 0.21 -17.29 -15.49
CA ALA A 155 -0.92 -17.83 -14.76
C ALA A 155 -0.54 -18.15 -13.30
N VAL A 156 -0.78 -17.19 -12.40
CA VAL A 156 -1.37 -17.54 -11.10
C VAL A 156 -2.82 -17.84 -11.42
N GLY A 157 -3.21 -19.11 -11.23
CA GLY A 157 -4.47 -19.68 -11.68
C GLY A 157 -5.67 -18.79 -11.39
N ALA A 158 -6.63 -18.83 -12.32
CA ALA A 158 -7.88 -18.07 -12.35
C ALA A 158 -8.52 -17.84 -10.97
N ASP A 159 -8.16 -16.72 -10.35
CA ASP A 159 -8.81 -16.11 -9.18
C ASP A 159 -8.82 -14.59 -9.49
N PRO A 160 -9.93 -13.86 -9.37
CA PRO A 160 -10.11 -12.53 -9.95
C PRO A 160 -9.40 -11.43 -9.13
N ALA A 161 -8.14 -11.64 -8.78
CA ALA A 161 -7.33 -10.66 -8.07
C ALA A 161 -7.15 -9.40 -8.93
N ARG A 162 -7.86 -8.32 -8.58
CA ARG A 162 -7.62 -6.98 -9.11
C ARG A 162 -6.17 -6.58 -8.80
N ARG A 163 -5.34 -6.46 -9.86
CA ARG A 163 -3.95 -6.00 -9.75
C ARG A 163 -3.91 -4.48 -9.88
N ILE A 164 -3.44 -3.79 -8.84
CA ILE A 164 -3.02 -2.39 -8.97
C ILE A 164 -1.56 -2.41 -9.38
N ARG A 165 -1.25 -1.95 -10.59
CA ARG A 165 0.12 -1.71 -11.03
C ARG A 165 0.51 -0.29 -10.66
N ALA A 166 1.58 -0.16 -9.88
CA ALA A 166 2.34 1.08 -9.79
C ALA A 166 3.55 0.93 -10.71
N GLU A 167 3.66 1.81 -11.70
CA GLU A 167 4.78 1.88 -12.65
C GLU A 167 5.53 3.21 -12.37
N LEU A 168 6.85 3.14 -12.32
CA LEU A 168 7.75 4.31 -12.26
C LEU A 168 8.63 4.34 -13.51
#